data_AF-A0A1W6JXF8-F1
#
_entry.id   AF-A0A1W6JXF8-F1
#
_cell.length_a   1.000
_cell.length_b   1.000
_cell.length_c   1.000
_cell.angle_alpha   90.00
_cell.angle_beta   90.00
_cell.angle_gamma   90.00
#
_symmetry.space_group_name_H-M   'P 1'
#
loop_
_entity.id
_entity.type
_entity.pdbx_description
1 polymer ?
#
loop_
_entity_poly.entity_id
_entity_poly.type
_entity_poly.pdbx_seq_one_letter_code
_entity_poly.pdbx_strand_id
1 'polypeptide(L)'
;MTEERRQVIYAIISITILSVLFLLAYRINILNNPISAAIIAVGFFSAVAILLISLYPDILNPDRKIGKIDDIIVIIAILTYTIVGISLINGYGTDDMEYIAEAIKNILSGINPYTVIYHPYNVSPTYLISGKIASNYIYPPLSFMIYLPFYTILSIFHLQLYYINIINILFQDILSIIIYSKGKTLKDPIATLPVIFGFITAGILAPSFAGVNSTIWAAFIALSYIYDDKKSGIFLALANSFNQISWIITPFLLIYKRKSNFLDILYSYIITLSIINLPFLLWNPTAFMNIFTLDSHTIEVAVTGFTIFNMTTLFSVEPWFFTFTLAVTSVVLMYIYIRFFDKLKETLWIYPMLILWFEWRTLTSYFLMWPELAFLSIFNISSNIKMNRREIHFNKSIKIEVLGVLGIFFISISAVGLVSHIQYVSQNPIEVIKIEVPSHITNATVHINKLFILVKNTKNETVNVTLVRVSIPNSLNMVWNFSNGTIPPDAVGKICAYTSNPKLYINASSFTVQVYSNYFIASYKVTLYNETNSTYIKYENTTTT
;
A
#
# COMPACT_ATOMS: atom_id res chain seq x y z
N MET A 1 -31.91 11.48 18.15
CA MET A 1 -30.56 11.89 18.58
C MET A 1 -30.31 13.26 17.97
N THR A 2 -30.09 14.31 18.78
CA THR A 2 -29.94 15.68 18.28
C THR A 2 -28.68 15.79 17.40
N GLU A 3 -28.74 16.62 16.37
CA GLU A 3 -27.67 16.81 15.39
C GLU A 3 -26.34 17.21 16.05
N GLU A 4 -26.43 18.06 17.08
CA GLU A 4 -25.33 18.44 17.98
C GLU A 4 -24.67 17.24 18.68
N ARG A 5 -25.46 16.26 19.13
CA ARG A 5 -24.94 15.07 19.83
C ARG A 5 -24.21 14.13 18.86
N ARG A 6 -24.68 14.06 17.60
CA ARG A 6 -23.99 13.33 16.51
C ARG A 6 -22.69 14.02 16.14
N GLN A 7 -22.73 15.34 16.03
CA GLN A 7 -21.57 16.18 15.77
C GLN A 7 -20.52 16.01 16.87
N VAL A 8 -20.85 16.19 18.16
CA VAL A 8 -19.88 15.98 19.27
C VAL A 8 -19.24 14.59 19.25
N ILE A 9 -20.01 13.55 18.91
CA ILE A 9 -19.47 12.19 18.81
C ILE A 9 -18.49 12.05 17.64
N TYR A 10 -18.75 12.66 16.48
CA TYR A 10 -17.80 12.68 15.37
C TYR A 10 -16.50 13.42 15.73
N ALA A 11 -16.55 14.52 16.49
CA ALA A 11 -15.35 15.22 16.98
C ALA A 11 -14.54 14.31 17.88
N ILE A 12 -15.20 13.71 18.87
CA ILE A 12 -14.54 12.84 19.83
C ILE A 12 -13.89 11.66 19.10
N ILE A 13 -14.61 11.03 18.16
CA ILE A 13 -14.08 9.92 17.36
C ILE A 13 -12.89 10.37 16.49
N SER A 14 -13.03 11.46 15.74
CA SER A 14 -11.97 11.94 14.84
C SER A 14 -10.74 12.42 15.61
N ILE A 15 -10.91 13.13 16.74
CA ILE A 15 -9.82 13.52 17.65
C ILE A 15 -9.18 12.28 18.26
N THR A 16 -9.97 11.29 18.70
CA THR A 16 -9.42 10.04 19.27
C THR A 16 -8.62 9.26 18.24
N ILE A 17 -9.12 9.13 17.00
CA ILE A 17 -8.39 8.47 15.89
C ILE A 17 -7.08 9.22 15.62
N LEU A 18 -7.14 10.55 15.51
CA LEU A 18 -5.97 11.39 15.30
C LEU A 18 -4.96 11.28 16.45
N SER A 19 -5.41 11.35 17.71
CA SER A 19 -4.57 11.23 18.89
C SER A 19 -3.95 9.85 19.02
N VAL A 20 -4.65 8.77 18.62
CA VAL A 20 -4.10 7.42 18.59
C VAL A 20 -3.02 7.28 17.50
N LEU A 21 -3.28 7.79 16.29
CA LEU A 21 -2.31 7.82 15.20
C LEU A 21 -1.06 8.64 15.57
N PHE A 22 -1.26 9.77 16.25
CA PHE A 22 -0.19 10.59 16.79
C PHE A 22 0.60 9.88 17.87
N LEU A 23 -0.05 9.30 18.88
CA LEU A 23 0.64 8.58 19.95
C LEU A 23 1.45 7.40 19.40
N LEU A 24 0.96 6.71 18.38
CA LEU A 24 1.69 5.63 17.70
C LEU A 24 2.93 6.13 16.95
N ALA A 25 2.82 7.26 16.22
CA ALA A 25 3.92 7.86 15.45
C ALA A 25 4.92 8.65 16.33
N TYR A 26 4.45 9.26 17.42
CA TYR A 26 5.17 10.17 18.29
C TYR A 26 6.01 9.42 19.33
N ARG A 27 5.51 8.26 19.83
CA ARG A 27 6.24 7.42 20.80
C ARG A 27 7.58 6.89 20.28
N ILE A 28 7.69 6.66 18.97
CA ILE A 28 8.93 6.14 18.34
C ILE A 28 9.98 7.25 18.14
N ASN A 29 9.56 8.50 17.98
CA ASN A 29 10.42 9.60 17.56
C ASN A 29 10.96 10.47 18.71
N ILE A 30 10.22 10.69 19.80
CA ILE A 30 10.67 11.60 20.89
C ILE A 30 11.98 11.16 21.53
N LEU A 31 12.15 9.85 21.74
CA LEU A 31 13.31 9.33 22.48
C LEU A 31 14.59 9.35 21.64
N ASN A 32 14.46 9.36 20.31
CA ASN A 32 15.60 9.18 19.40
C ASN A 32 15.91 10.43 18.55
N ASN A 33 14.91 11.28 18.24
CA ASN A 33 15.07 12.46 17.38
C ASN A 33 14.09 13.59 17.81
N PRO A 34 14.44 14.41 18.82
CA PRO A 34 13.52 15.39 19.41
C PRO A 34 13.13 16.53 18.46
N ILE A 35 14.00 16.90 17.51
CA ILE A 35 13.70 17.92 16.49
C ILE A 35 12.64 17.39 15.52
N SER A 36 12.83 16.18 14.98
CA SER A 36 11.82 15.53 14.12
C SER A 36 10.50 15.32 14.88
N ALA A 37 10.55 14.98 16.16
CA ALA A 37 9.35 14.87 16.99
C ALA A 37 8.63 16.22 17.16
N ALA A 38 9.34 17.31 17.42
CA ALA A 38 8.75 18.65 17.51
C ALA A 38 8.08 19.08 16.20
N ILE A 39 8.73 18.78 15.07
CA ILE A 39 8.20 19.06 13.73
C ILE A 39 6.92 18.24 13.46
N ILE A 40 6.91 16.95 13.81
CA ILE A 40 5.72 16.08 13.71
C ILE A 40 4.58 16.57 14.62
N ALA A 41 4.90 17.04 15.83
CA ALA A 41 3.91 17.61 16.75
C ALA A 41 3.23 18.85 16.18
N VAL A 42 4.00 19.76 15.57
CA VAL A 42 3.45 20.95 14.90
C VAL A 42 2.51 20.53 13.76
N GLY A 43 2.95 19.63 12.88
CA GLY A 43 2.10 19.11 11.80
C GLY A 43 0.81 18.44 12.32
N PHE A 44 0.90 17.71 13.43
CA PHE A 44 -0.25 17.08 14.07
C PHE A 44 -1.25 18.09 14.64
N PHE A 45 -0.79 19.07 15.42
CA PHE A 45 -1.68 20.08 15.99
C PHE A 45 -2.30 20.97 14.89
N SER A 46 -1.56 21.25 13.82
CA SER A 46 -2.12 21.86 12.61
C SER A 46 -3.23 21.00 12.00
N ALA A 47 -3.02 19.68 11.84
CA ALA A 47 -4.05 18.77 11.34
C ALA A 47 -5.31 18.73 12.23
N VAL A 48 -5.15 18.70 13.55
CA VAL A 48 -6.27 18.75 14.51
C VAL A 48 -7.04 20.08 14.41
N ALA A 49 -6.33 21.20 14.31
CA ALA A 49 -6.97 22.52 14.18
C ALA A 49 -7.79 22.62 12.89
N ILE A 50 -7.25 22.15 11.76
CA ILE A 50 -7.96 22.13 10.48
C ILE A 50 -9.16 21.18 10.58
N LEU A 51 -9.05 20.06 11.30
CA LEU A 51 -10.12 19.07 11.42
C LEU A 51 -11.31 19.67 12.16
N LEU A 52 -11.04 20.34 13.28
CA LEU A 52 -12.05 21.06 14.05
C LEU A 52 -12.74 22.14 13.21
N ILE A 53 -11.97 22.91 12.43
CA ILE A 53 -12.51 23.97 11.56
C ILE A 53 -13.34 23.37 10.41
N SER A 54 -12.97 22.19 9.89
CA SER A 54 -13.62 21.55 8.74
C SER A 54 -14.88 20.77 9.13
N LEU A 55 -14.88 20.11 10.30
CA LEU A 55 -16.03 19.34 10.80
C LEU A 55 -17.08 20.23 11.50
N TYR A 56 -16.65 21.39 12.00
CA TYR A 56 -17.52 22.34 12.70
C TYR A 56 -17.35 23.75 12.13
N PRO A 57 -17.71 23.97 10.85
CA PRO A 57 -17.80 25.33 10.33
C PRO A 57 -18.70 26.20 11.22
N ASP A 58 -19.72 25.60 11.85
CA ASP A 58 -20.69 26.19 12.75
C ASP A 58 -20.10 26.78 14.05
N ILE A 59 -18.95 26.26 14.53
CA ILE A 59 -18.22 26.85 15.67
C ILE A 59 -17.76 28.27 15.33
N LEU A 60 -17.52 28.55 14.04
CA LEU A 60 -17.18 29.87 13.53
C LEU A 60 -18.44 30.61 13.03
N ASN A 61 -19.29 29.94 12.24
CA ASN A 61 -20.59 30.44 11.77
C ASN A 61 -21.44 29.29 11.12
N PRO A 62 -22.71 29.07 11.51
CA PRO A 62 -23.59 28.05 10.93
C PRO A 62 -23.86 28.15 9.43
N ASP A 63 -23.71 29.35 8.86
CA ASP A 63 -23.88 29.64 7.43
C ASP A 63 -22.53 29.84 6.71
N ARG A 64 -21.42 29.45 7.35
CA ARG A 64 -20.06 29.70 6.83
C ARG A 64 -19.85 28.97 5.50
N LYS A 65 -19.65 29.76 4.45
CA LYS A 65 -19.14 29.29 3.16
C LYS A 65 -17.62 29.32 3.17
N ILE A 66 -17.01 28.49 2.34
CA ILE A 66 -15.57 28.57 2.07
C ILE A 66 -15.17 30.00 1.65
N GLY A 67 -14.11 30.52 2.27
CA GLY A 67 -13.68 31.91 2.08
C GLY A 67 -12.16 32.07 2.15
N LYS A 68 -11.71 33.32 2.28
CA LYS A 68 -10.26 33.64 2.32
C LYS A 68 -9.52 32.98 3.47
N ILE A 69 -10.19 32.76 4.61
CA ILE A 69 -9.58 32.09 5.76
C ILE A 69 -9.24 30.63 5.41
N ASP A 70 -10.10 29.94 4.67
CA ASP A 70 -9.85 28.57 4.21
C ASP A 70 -8.68 28.51 3.24
N ASP A 71 -8.58 29.50 2.33
CA ASP A 71 -7.43 29.62 1.43
C ASP A 71 -6.12 29.78 2.23
N ILE A 72 -6.11 30.65 3.25
CA ILE A 72 -4.94 30.86 4.10
C ILE A 72 -4.60 29.57 4.87
N ILE A 73 -5.59 28.88 5.42
CA ILE A 73 -5.39 27.62 6.13
C ILE A 73 -4.75 26.57 5.21
N VAL A 74 -5.28 26.41 3.99
CA VAL A 74 -4.75 25.44 3.04
C VAL A 74 -3.35 25.82 2.56
N ILE A 75 -3.08 27.10 2.32
CA ILE A 75 -1.74 27.58 1.98
C ILE A 75 -0.75 27.31 3.11
N ILE A 76 -1.09 27.65 4.36
CA ILE A 76 -0.25 27.40 5.53
C ILE A 76 -0.01 25.90 5.69
N ALA A 77 -1.06 25.09 5.54
CA ALA A 77 -0.95 23.65 5.62
C ALA A 77 0.05 23.16 4.58
N ILE A 78 -0.19 23.39 3.28
CA ILE A 78 0.67 22.97 2.18
C ILE A 78 2.12 23.40 2.42
N LEU A 79 2.36 24.69 2.71
CA LEU A 79 3.72 25.18 2.99
C LEU A 79 4.37 24.45 4.18
N THR A 80 3.59 24.17 5.22
CA THR A 80 4.06 23.37 6.36
C THR A 80 4.42 21.96 5.91
N TYR A 81 3.57 21.28 5.13
CA TYR A 81 3.89 19.95 4.58
C TYR A 81 5.18 19.98 3.78
N THR A 82 5.29 20.90 2.83
CA THR A 82 6.41 20.96 1.90
C THR A 82 7.70 21.18 2.67
N ILE A 83 7.74 22.15 3.59
CA ILE A 83 8.93 22.46 4.39
C ILE A 83 9.31 21.28 5.28
N VAL A 84 8.33 20.72 6.00
CA VAL A 84 8.53 19.56 6.89
C VAL A 84 9.01 18.36 6.10
N GLY A 85 8.30 18.00 5.02
CA GLY A 85 8.59 16.86 4.16
C GLY A 85 9.99 16.95 3.57
N ILE A 86 10.39 18.10 3.02
CA ILE A 86 11.74 18.31 2.48
C ILE A 86 12.79 18.13 3.58
N SER A 87 12.55 18.68 4.78
CA SER A 87 13.50 18.57 5.90
C SER A 87 13.67 17.14 6.44
N LEU A 88 12.70 16.27 6.18
CA LEU A 88 12.69 14.87 6.61
C LEU A 88 13.29 13.91 5.56
N ILE A 89 13.67 14.38 4.37
CA ILE A 89 14.35 13.55 3.38
C ILE A 89 15.76 13.24 3.88
N ASN A 90 16.02 11.97 4.18
CA ASN A 90 17.33 11.49 4.66
C ASN A 90 17.85 10.24 3.93
N GLY A 91 17.24 9.91 2.78
CA GLY A 91 17.58 8.76 1.95
C GLY A 91 16.49 8.48 0.91
N TYR A 92 16.66 7.44 0.10
CA TYR A 92 15.64 7.04 -0.88
C TYR A 92 14.36 6.54 -0.19
N GLY A 93 14.48 5.95 0.99
CA GLY A 93 13.38 5.47 1.82
C GLY A 93 12.83 4.10 1.37
N THR A 94 12.63 3.89 0.07
CA THR A 94 12.22 2.61 -0.54
C THR A 94 13.24 2.12 -1.58
N ASP A 95 13.26 0.80 -1.81
CA ASP A 95 13.98 0.17 -2.93
C ASP A 95 13.47 0.66 -4.28
N ASP A 96 12.16 0.90 -4.41
CA ASP A 96 11.56 1.49 -5.62
C ASP A 96 12.22 2.82 -6.03
N MET A 97 12.50 3.72 -5.08
CA MET A 97 13.12 5.01 -5.39
C MET A 97 14.60 4.90 -5.74
N GLU A 98 15.32 3.94 -5.14
CA GLU A 98 16.71 3.65 -5.53
C GLU A 98 16.74 3.05 -6.95
N TYR A 99 15.79 2.16 -7.28
CA TYR A 99 15.63 1.60 -8.63
C TYR A 99 15.25 2.66 -9.66
N ILE A 100 14.42 3.64 -9.29
CA ILE A 100 14.12 4.81 -10.14
C ILE A 100 15.39 5.60 -10.46
N ALA A 101 16.20 5.92 -9.45
CA ALA A 101 17.45 6.66 -9.65
C ALA A 101 18.43 5.88 -10.56
N GLU A 102 18.55 4.58 -10.35
CA GLU A 102 19.36 3.71 -11.21
C GLU A 102 18.79 3.57 -12.63
N ALA A 103 17.47 3.47 -12.80
CA ALA A 103 16.81 3.45 -14.10
C ALA A 103 17.09 4.73 -14.90
N ILE A 104 17.06 5.89 -14.24
CA ILE A 104 17.43 7.18 -14.82
C ILE A 104 18.89 7.20 -15.25
N LYS A 105 19.80 6.70 -14.40
CA LYS A 105 21.23 6.60 -14.75
C LYS A 105 21.44 5.72 -15.98
N ASN A 106 20.74 4.59 -16.07
CA ASN A 106 20.84 3.66 -17.18
C ASN A 106 20.31 4.25 -18.49
N ILE A 107 19.14 4.89 -18.49
CA ILE A 107 18.61 5.52 -19.71
C ILE A 107 19.51 6.67 -20.19
N LEU A 108 20.07 7.47 -19.28
CA LEU A 108 21.05 8.52 -19.62
C LEU A 108 22.35 7.95 -20.21
N SER A 109 22.66 6.69 -19.90
CA SER A 109 23.82 5.96 -20.43
C SER A 109 23.50 5.16 -21.70
N GLY A 110 22.28 5.29 -22.26
CA GLY A 110 21.84 4.52 -23.42
C GLY A 110 21.57 3.04 -23.13
N ILE A 111 21.40 2.65 -21.86
CA ILE A 111 21.10 1.29 -21.43
C ILE A 111 19.59 1.19 -21.16
N ASN A 112 18.95 0.13 -21.66
CA ASN A 112 17.54 -0.12 -21.42
C ASN A 112 17.30 -0.46 -19.92
N PRO A 113 16.53 0.36 -19.16
CA PRO A 113 16.31 0.13 -17.74
C PRO A 113 15.71 -1.24 -17.40
N TYR A 114 14.88 -1.80 -18.28
CA TYR A 114 14.22 -3.10 -18.03
C TYR A 114 15.14 -4.30 -18.19
N THR A 115 16.36 -4.11 -18.70
CA THR A 115 17.34 -5.19 -18.91
C THR A 115 18.38 -5.28 -17.80
N VAL A 116 18.35 -4.35 -16.84
CA VAL A 116 19.34 -4.23 -15.77
C VAL A 116 18.88 -4.99 -14.53
N ILE A 117 19.85 -5.54 -13.82
CA ILE A 117 19.67 -6.16 -12.50
C ILE A 117 20.05 -5.11 -11.45
N TYR A 118 19.08 -4.75 -10.61
CA TYR A 118 19.18 -3.74 -9.57
C TYR A 118 19.47 -4.38 -8.22
N HIS A 119 20.29 -3.71 -7.42
CA HIS A 119 20.65 -4.15 -6.07
C HIS A 119 20.53 -2.96 -5.11
N PRO A 120 19.54 -2.94 -4.21
CA PRO A 120 19.36 -1.84 -3.29
C PRO A 120 20.47 -1.88 -2.23
N TYR A 121 21.15 -0.75 -2.01
CA TYR A 121 22.26 -0.66 -1.07
C TYR A 121 21.87 0.06 0.21
N ASN A 122 21.03 1.08 0.09
CA ASN A 122 20.78 2.05 1.17
C ASN A 122 19.42 1.89 1.84
N VAL A 123 18.60 0.97 1.33
CA VAL A 123 17.22 0.75 1.75
C VAL A 123 16.95 -0.74 1.99
N SER A 124 15.86 -1.03 2.68
CA SER A 124 15.46 -2.42 2.93
C SER A 124 14.94 -3.04 1.64
N PRO A 125 15.53 -4.14 1.15
CA PRO A 125 15.09 -4.76 -0.10
C PRO A 125 13.73 -5.43 0.02
N THR A 126 13.01 -5.45 -1.09
CA THR A 126 11.93 -6.42 -1.31
C THR A 126 12.51 -7.80 -1.57
N TYR A 127 12.14 -8.77 -0.73
CA TYR A 127 12.50 -10.17 -0.92
C TYR A 127 11.47 -10.92 -1.77
N LEU A 128 11.98 -11.86 -2.55
CA LEU A 128 11.21 -12.88 -3.23
C LEU A 128 11.00 -14.09 -2.32
N ILE A 129 9.94 -14.85 -2.61
CA ILE A 129 9.64 -16.13 -1.96
C ILE A 129 10.80 -17.14 -2.11
N SER A 130 11.60 -16.98 -3.17
CA SER A 130 12.83 -17.74 -3.40
C SER A 130 14.00 -17.40 -2.47
N GLY A 131 13.86 -16.39 -1.60
CA GLY A 131 14.94 -15.88 -0.75
C GLY A 131 15.82 -14.83 -1.41
N LYS A 132 15.71 -14.66 -2.73
CA LYS A 132 16.46 -13.65 -3.48
C LYS A 132 15.86 -12.26 -3.27
N ILE A 133 16.65 -11.22 -3.54
CA ILE A 133 16.15 -9.85 -3.59
C ILE A 133 15.50 -9.61 -4.96
N ALA A 134 14.36 -8.94 -4.99
CA ALA A 134 13.72 -8.52 -6.23
C ALA A 134 14.62 -7.49 -6.92
N SER A 135 15.10 -7.79 -8.11
CA SER A 135 16.17 -7.03 -8.78
C SER A 135 15.79 -6.52 -10.16
N ASN A 136 14.55 -6.68 -10.60
CA ASN A 136 14.12 -6.23 -11.93
C ASN A 136 13.27 -4.97 -11.79
N TYR A 137 13.39 -4.06 -12.75
CA TYR A 137 12.49 -2.92 -12.82
C TYR A 137 11.11 -3.36 -13.32
N ILE A 138 10.07 -3.16 -12.52
CA ILE A 138 8.71 -3.65 -12.82
C ILE A 138 7.69 -2.54 -13.08
N TYR A 139 8.07 -1.26 -13.07
CA TYR A 139 7.10 -0.17 -13.23
C TYR A 139 7.05 0.38 -14.67
N PRO A 140 5.91 0.91 -15.14
CA PRO A 140 5.80 1.52 -16.46
C PRO A 140 6.66 2.81 -16.60
N PRO A 141 7.11 3.21 -17.81
CA PRO A 141 8.25 4.13 -17.96
C PRO A 141 8.13 5.52 -17.35
N LEU A 142 6.92 6.07 -17.19
CA LEU A 142 6.75 7.38 -16.56
C LEU A 142 7.22 7.37 -15.10
N SER A 143 7.23 6.20 -14.45
CA SER A 143 7.69 6.00 -13.08
C SER A 143 9.13 6.46 -12.84
N PHE A 144 9.99 6.46 -13.86
CA PHE A 144 11.34 7.03 -13.76
C PHE A 144 11.52 8.28 -14.63
N MET A 145 10.82 8.39 -15.76
CA MET A 145 10.95 9.56 -16.65
C MET A 145 10.50 10.87 -15.99
N ILE A 146 9.50 10.84 -15.10
CA ILE A 146 9.01 12.06 -14.45
C ILE A 146 10.06 12.70 -13.52
N TYR A 147 10.96 11.89 -12.97
CA TYR A 147 12.03 12.34 -12.08
C TYR A 147 13.28 12.78 -12.85
N LEU A 148 13.41 12.41 -14.12
CA LEU A 148 14.59 12.66 -14.96
C LEU A 148 15.06 14.13 -14.92
N PRO A 149 14.20 15.16 -15.10
CA PRO A 149 14.65 16.55 -15.10
C PRO A 149 15.30 16.94 -13.76
N PHE A 150 14.69 16.53 -12.65
CA PHE A 150 15.18 16.88 -11.32
C PHE A 150 16.43 16.08 -10.95
N TYR A 151 16.47 14.79 -11.31
CA TYR A 151 17.67 13.96 -11.20
C TYR A 151 18.86 14.60 -11.92
N THR A 152 18.67 15.05 -13.16
CA THR A 152 19.75 15.69 -13.95
C THR A 152 20.24 16.96 -13.28
N ILE A 153 19.36 17.81 -12.74
CA ILE A 153 19.74 18.99 -11.97
C ILE A 153 20.59 18.60 -10.77
N LEU A 154 20.12 17.67 -9.93
CA LEU A 154 20.87 17.20 -8.76
C LEU A 154 22.24 16.64 -9.14
N SER A 155 22.31 15.86 -10.22
CA SER A 155 23.55 15.27 -10.72
C SER A 155 24.54 16.33 -11.22
N ILE A 156 24.08 17.38 -11.92
CA ILE A 156 24.93 18.46 -12.42
C ILE A 156 25.52 19.28 -11.26
N PHE A 157 24.73 19.53 -10.22
CA PHE A 157 25.17 20.28 -9.04
C PHE A 157 25.85 19.40 -7.97
N HIS A 158 26.09 18.12 -8.25
CA HIS A 158 26.67 17.16 -7.30
C HIS A 158 25.92 17.08 -5.95
N LEU A 159 24.60 17.27 -5.99
CA LEU A 159 23.72 17.12 -4.84
C LEU A 159 23.35 15.65 -4.62
N GLN A 160 22.89 15.33 -3.41
CA GLN A 160 22.47 13.97 -3.07
C GLN A 160 21.24 13.57 -3.90
N LEU A 161 21.35 12.47 -4.66
CA LEU A 161 20.33 12.06 -5.62
C LEU A 161 19.01 11.63 -4.96
N TYR A 162 19.02 11.23 -3.68
CA TYR A 162 17.80 10.89 -2.97
C TYR A 162 16.81 12.07 -2.82
N TYR A 163 17.26 13.32 -3.05
CA TYR A 163 16.37 14.48 -3.09
C TYR A 163 15.36 14.44 -4.23
N ILE A 164 15.44 13.49 -5.18
CA ILE A 164 14.35 13.24 -6.14
C ILE A 164 12.99 12.96 -5.47
N ASN A 165 12.98 12.55 -4.19
CA ASN A 165 11.76 12.41 -3.38
C ASN A 165 10.96 13.73 -3.24
N ILE A 166 11.57 14.89 -3.50
CA ILE A 166 10.85 16.18 -3.56
C ILE A 166 9.68 16.12 -4.56
N ILE A 167 9.82 15.38 -5.66
CA ILE A 167 8.74 15.22 -6.63
C ILE A 167 7.50 14.57 -6.00
N ASN A 168 7.68 13.57 -5.11
CA ASN A 168 6.57 12.92 -4.41
C ASN A 168 5.81 13.90 -3.51
N ILE A 169 6.55 14.79 -2.84
CA ILE A 169 6.02 15.85 -1.97
C ILE A 169 5.20 16.84 -2.80
N LEU A 170 5.78 17.34 -3.91
CA LEU A 170 5.10 18.28 -4.79
C LEU A 170 3.82 17.68 -5.39
N PHE A 171 3.81 16.40 -5.73
CA PHE A 171 2.61 15.75 -6.22
C PHE A 171 1.54 15.53 -5.15
N GLN A 172 1.92 15.34 -3.88
CA GLN A 172 0.96 15.36 -2.77
C GLN A 172 0.33 16.76 -2.59
N ASP A 173 1.14 17.81 -2.71
CA ASP A 173 0.65 19.19 -2.66
C ASP A 173 -0.31 19.47 -3.83
N ILE A 174 0.06 19.04 -5.04
CA ILE A 174 -0.79 19.15 -6.24
C ILE A 174 -2.11 18.40 -6.04
N LEU A 175 -2.09 17.17 -5.55
CA LEU A 175 -3.31 16.39 -5.27
C LEU A 175 -4.22 17.11 -4.27
N SER A 176 -3.65 17.59 -3.17
CA SER A 176 -4.36 18.35 -2.14
C SER A 176 -5.00 19.64 -2.70
N ILE A 177 -4.26 20.37 -3.54
CA ILE A 177 -4.74 21.57 -4.24
C ILE A 177 -5.88 21.24 -5.21
N ILE A 178 -5.78 20.16 -5.96
CA ILE A 178 -6.82 19.72 -6.91
C ILE A 178 -8.13 19.47 -6.16
N ILE A 179 -8.07 18.68 -5.08
CA ILE A 179 -9.25 18.31 -4.29
C ILE A 179 -9.85 19.55 -3.62
N TYR A 180 -9.01 20.39 -2.99
CA TYR A 180 -9.43 21.64 -2.37
C TYR A 180 -10.10 22.58 -3.39
N SER A 181 -9.48 22.76 -4.57
CA SER A 181 -10.00 23.64 -5.62
C SER A 181 -11.37 23.18 -6.09
N LYS A 182 -11.57 21.87 -6.24
CA LYS A 182 -12.87 21.30 -6.62
C LYS A 182 -13.94 21.58 -5.56
N GLY A 183 -13.64 21.34 -4.28
CA GLY A 183 -14.56 21.64 -3.19
C GLY A 183 -14.85 23.15 -3.07
N LYS A 184 -13.84 24.00 -3.28
CA LYS A 184 -13.96 25.46 -3.30
C LYS A 184 -14.87 25.96 -4.41
N THR A 185 -14.73 25.46 -5.64
CA THR A 185 -15.63 25.80 -6.75
C THR A 185 -17.10 25.52 -6.40
N LEU A 186 -17.32 24.48 -5.61
CA LEU A 186 -18.66 24.05 -5.16
C LEU A 186 -19.10 24.69 -3.85
N LYS A 187 -18.25 25.57 -3.27
CA LYS A 187 -18.47 26.28 -2.01
C LYS A 187 -18.73 25.37 -0.81
N ASP A 188 -18.20 24.15 -0.84
CA ASP A 188 -18.38 23.16 0.22
C ASP A 188 -17.40 23.43 1.38
N PRO A 189 -17.87 23.68 2.62
CA PRO A 189 -16.98 23.95 3.76
C PRO A 189 -16.13 22.73 4.15
N ILE A 190 -16.48 21.52 3.72
CA ILE A 190 -15.68 20.30 3.97
C ILE A 190 -14.44 20.27 3.06
N ALA A 191 -14.31 21.18 2.08
CA ALA A 191 -13.20 21.21 1.12
C ALA A 191 -11.80 21.31 1.75
N THR A 192 -11.67 21.76 2.99
CA THR A 192 -10.42 21.85 3.75
C THR A 192 -10.04 20.52 4.44
N LEU A 193 -11.00 19.61 4.68
CA LEU A 193 -10.79 18.30 5.31
C LEU A 193 -9.85 17.35 4.53
N PRO A 194 -9.93 17.25 3.18
CA PRO A 194 -9.05 16.39 2.39
C PRO A 194 -7.58 16.77 2.51
N VAL A 195 -7.30 18.07 2.68
CA VAL A 195 -5.92 18.57 2.86
C VAL A 195 -5.31 17.93 4.10
N ILE A 196 -6.08 17.83 5.20
CA ILE A 196 -5.69 17.13 6.44
C ILE A 196 -5.46 15.65 6.22
N PHE A 197 -6.36 15.00 5.49
CA PHE A 197 -6.23 13.59 5.17
C PHE A 197 -4.90 13.34 4.46
N GLY A 198 -4.52 14.22 3.53
CA GLY A 198 -3.21 14.22 2.89
C GLY A 198 -2.03 14.34 3.86
N PHE A 199 -2.13 15.14 4.93
CA PHE A 199 -1.09 15.18 5.99
C PHE A 199 -0.99 13.88 6.78
N ILE A 200 -2.12 13.26 7.10
CA ILE A 200 -2.16 12.04 7.90
C ILE A 200 -1.62 10.86 7.08
N THR A 201 -2.10 10.71 5.85
CA THR A 201 -1.70 9.64 4.94
C THR A 201 -0.24 9.80 4.51
N ALA A 202 0.16 10.98 4.03
CA ALA A 202 1.49 11.26 3.50
C ALA A 202 2.52 11.69 4.56
N GLY A 203 2.10 11.85 5.82
CA GLY A 203 2.99 12.17 6.94
C GLY A 203 3.26 10.99 7.88
N ILE A 204 2.36 10.00 7.96
CA ILE A 204 2.42 8.93 8.97
C ILE A 204 2.40 7.54 8.35
N LEU A 205 1.51 7.27 7.39
CA LEU A 205 1.22 5.90 6.95
C LEU A 205 1.95 5.49 5.66
N ALA A 206 2.18 6.45 4.76
CA ALA A 206 2.85 6.24 3.48
C ALA A 206 3.62 7.51 3.07
N PRO A 207 4.75 7.83 3.73
CA PRO A 207 5.30 9.16 3.64
C PRO A 207 6.00 9.42 2.30
N SER A 208 5.58 10.48 1.60
CA SER A 208 6.18 10.89 0.31
C SER A 208 7.67 11.21 0.43
N PHE A 209 8.07 11.79 1.57
CA PHE A 209 9.48 12.08 1.89
C PHE A 209 10.31 10.81 2.16
N ALA A 210 9.65 9.69 2.48
CA ALA A 210 10.26 8.38 2.68
C ALA A 210 10.16 7.50 1.40
N GLY A 211 9.97 8.10 0.23
CA GLY A 211 10.04 7.43 -1.06
C GLY A 211 8.74 6.79 -1.54
N VAL A 212 7.62 6.97 -0.85
CA VAL A 212 6.33 6.51 -1.38
C VAL A 212 5.83 7.47 -2.45
N ASN A 213 5.60 6.96 -3.66
CA ASN A 213 5.29 7.77 -4.85
C ASN A 213 3.84 7.64 -5.34
N SER A 214 2.94 7.07 -4.54
CA SER A 214 1.55 6.79 -4.93
C SER A 214 0.72 8.06 -5.24
N THR A 215 1.17 9.19 -4.71
CA THR A 215 0.53 10.50 -4.87
C THR A 215 0.58 10.99 -6.32
N ILE A 216 1.59 10.56 -7.10
CA ILE A 216 1.78 10.97 -8.49
C ILE A 216 0.68 10.44 -9.39
N TRP A 217 0.44 9.12 -9.39
CA TRP A 217 -0.65 8.55 -10.17
C TRP A 217 -2.01 9.01 -9.64
N ALA A 218 -2.16 9.22 -8.33
CA ALA A 218 -3.41 9.70 -7.74
C ALA A 218 -3.76 11.11 -8.24
N ALA A 219 -2.78 12.02 -8.31
CA ALA A 219 -2.97 13.35 -8.89
C ALA A 219 -3.43 13.29 -10.36
N PHE A 220 -2.82 12.42 -11.16
CA PHE A 220 -3.24 12.22 -12.55
C PHE A 220 -4.66 11.64 -12.65
N ILE A 221 -5.02 10.66 -11.81
CA ILE A 221 -6.39 10.13 -11.75
C ILE A 221 -7.40 11.22 -11.33
N ALA A 222 -7.06 12.06 -10.35
CA ALA A 222 -7.89 13.18 -9.91
C ALA A 222 -8.17 14.16 -11.06
N LEU A 223 -7.13 14.54 -11.81
CA LEU A 223 -7.29 15.39 -12.99
C LEU A 223 -8.11 14.71 -14.09
N SER A 224 -7.87 13.42 -14.34
CA SER A 224 -8.64 12.65 -15.30
C SER A 224 -10.14 12.63 -14.96
N TYR A 225 -10.45 12.49 -13.67
CA TYR A 225 -11.82 12.54 -13.16
C TYR A 225 -12.49 13.91 -13.33
N ILE A 226 -11.74 15.00 -13.14
CA ILE A 226 -12.28 16.37 -13.21
C ILE A 226 -12.56 16.82 -14.65
N TYR A 227 -11.69 16.49 -15.60
CA TYR A 227 -11.86 16.90 -17.00
C TYR A 227 -12.84 15.98 -17.76
N ASP A 228 -13.60 16.52 -18.70
CA ASP A 228 -14.56 15.78 -19.55
C ASP A 228 -14.20 15.81 -21.05
N ASP A 229 -12.98 16.24 -21.36
CA ASP A 229 -12.43 16.36 -22.72
C ASP A 229 -11.17 15.51 -22.89
N LYS A 230 -10.44 15.72 -24.00
CA LYS A 230 -9.14 15.06 -24.28
C LYS A 230 -8.15 15.07 -23.10
N LYS A 231 -8.18 16.07 -22.21
CA LYS A 231 -7.28 16.11 -21.04
C LYS A 231 -7.54 14.95 -20.10
N SER A 232 -8.80 14.51 -19.98
CA SER A 232 -9.17 13.35 -19.16
C SER A 232 -8.40 12.10 -19.59
N GLY A 233 -8.37 11.84 -20.91
CA GLY A 233 -7.64 10.70 -21.47
C GLY A 233 -6.13 10.83 -21.33
N ILE A 234 -5.57 12.04 -21.53
CA ILE A 234 -4.13 12.32 -21.32
C ILE A 234 -3.74 11.99 -19.87
N PHE A 235 -4.47 12.51 -18.88
CA PHE A 235 -4.15 12.27 -17.48
C PHE A 235 -4.35 10.81 -17.07
N LEU A 236 -5.37 10.12 -17.61
CA LEU A 236 -5.53 8.68 -17.37
C LEU A 236 -4.35 7.88 -17.93
N ALA A 237 -3.87 8.23 -19.12
CA ALA A 237 -2.71 7.58 -19.72
C ALA A 237 -1.42 7.86 -18.94
N LEU A 238 -1.26 9.08 -18.40
CA LEU A 238 -0.13 9.42 -17.53
C LEU A 238 -0.15 8.58 -16.24
N ALA A 239 -1.31 8.46 -15.58
CA ALA A 239 -1.46 7.59 -14.41
C ALA A 239 -1.06 6.13 -14.74
N ASN A 240 -1.61 5.58 -15.82
CA ASN A 240 -1.34 4.21 -16.26
C ASN A 240 0.11 4.00 -16.73
N SER A 241 0.75 5.03 -17.24
CA SER A 241 2.17 4.98 -17.61
C SER A 241 3.10 5.16 -16.42
N PHE A 242 2.58 5.45 -15.22
CA PHE A 242 3.35 5.61 -14.00
C PHE A 242 3.26 4.38 -13.09
N ASN A 243 2.07 3.80 -12.87
CA ASN A 243 1.91 2.68 -11.94
C ASN A 243 0.69 1.80 -12.27
N GLN A 244 0.85 0.48 -12.12
CA GLN A 244 -0.18 -0.53 -12.44
C GLN A 244 -1.43 -0.45 -11.57
N ILE A 245 -1.33 0.07 -10.34
CA ILE A 245 -2.48 0.24 -9.44
C ILE A 245 -3.56 1.11 -10.10
N SER A 246 -3.16 2.10 -10.90
CA SER A 246 -4.08 2.96 -11.64
C SER A 246 -4.84 2.23 -12.78
N TRP A 247 -4.33 1.09 -13.26
CA TRP A 247 -5.01 0.29 -14.28
C TRP A 247 -6.34 -0.26 -13.76
N ILE A 248 -6.42 -0.54 -12.46
CA ILE A 248 -7.60 -1.10 -11.81
C ILE A 248 -8.79 -0.13 -11.88
N ILE A 249 -8.56 1.18 -11.73
CA ILE A 249 -9.63 2.19 -11.79
C ILE A 249 -10.00 2.58 -13.23
N THR A 250 -9.10 2.37 -14.19
CA THR A 250 -9.27 2.74 -15.60
C THR A 250 -10.63 2.32 -16.20
N PRO A 251 -11.08 1.06 -16.12
CA PRO A 251 -12.37 0.67 -16.70
C PRO A 251 -13.55 1.43 -16.06
N PHE A 252 -13.53 1.61 -14.73
CA PHE A 252 -14.58 2.33 -14.01
C PHE A 252 -14.62 3.82 -14.40
N LEU A 253 -13.45 4.44 -14.59
CA LEU A 253 -13.38 5.84 -15.00
C LEU A 253 -13.81 6.05 -16.46
N LEU A 254 -13.46 5.13 -17.36
CA LEU A 254 -13.95 5.17 -18.75
C LEU A 254 -15.47 4.99 -18.83
N ILE A 255 -16.03 4.06 -18.04
CA ILE A 255 -17.48 3.90 -17.90
C ILE A 255 -18.12 5.18 -17.31
N TYR A 256 -17.47 5.81 -16.33
CA TYR A 256 -17.90 7.11 -15.78
C TYR A 256 -18.01 8.19 -16.86
N LYS A 257 -17.05 8.23 -17.79
CA LYS A 257 -16.96 9.20 -18.88
C LYS A 257 -17.79 8.85 -20.13
N ARG A 258 -18.53 7.73 -20.14
CA ARG A 258 -19.27 7.25 -21.33
C ARG A 258 -20.33 8.21 -21.89
N LYS A 259 -20.84 9.13 -21.06
CA LYS A 259 -21.85 10.14 -21.45
C LYS A 259 -21.20 11.50 -21.81
N SER A 260 -19.88 11.63 -21.72
CA SER A 260 -19.09 12.82 -22.07
C SER A 260 -18.50 12.69 -23.48
N ASN A 261 -17.41 13.39 -23.80
CA ASN A 261 -16.67 13.26 -25.07
C ASN A 261 -15.84 11.96 -25.11
N PHE A 262 -16.50 10.80 -24.99
CA PHE A 262 -15.85 9.50 -24.78
C PHE A 262 -14.82 9.16 -25.86
N LEU A 263 -15.12 9.42 -27.14
CA LEU A 263 -14.18 9.15 -28.23
C LEU A 263 -12.91 9.99 -28.12
N ASP A 264 -13.03 11.30 -27.85
CA ASP A 264 -11.87 12.18 -27.68
C ASP A 264 -11.01 11.76 -26.49
N ILE A 265 -11.66 11.33 -25.39
CA ILE A 265 -11.00 10.80 -24.20
C ILE A 265 -10.27 9.50 -24.54
N LEU A 266 -10.91 8.58 -25.26
CA LEU A 266 -10.31 7.29 -25.63
C LEU A 266 -9.13 7.47 -26.60
N TYR A 267 -9.28 8.34 -27.60
CA TYR A 267 -8.20 8.63 -28.55
C TYR A 267 -7.01 9.27 -27.85
N SER A 268 -7.22 10.29 -27.02
CA SER A 268 -6.12 10.94 -26.31
C SER A 268 -5.45 10.00 -25.31
N TYR A 269 -6.22 9.13 -24.65
CA TYR A 269 -5.70 8.06 -23.79
C TYR A 269 -4.77 7.12 -24.56
N ILE A 270 -5.24 6.54 -25.68
CA ILE A 270 -4.45 5.59 -26.48
C ILE A 270 -3.19 6.24 -27.03
N ILE A 271 -3.30 7.46 -27.57
CA ILE A 271 -2.16 8.20 -28.15
C ILE A 271 -1.11 8.49 -27.07
N THR A 272 -1.50 9.06 -25.93
CA THR A 272 -0.57 9.38 -24.84
C THR A 272 0.07 8.11 -24.27
N LEU A 273 -0.71 7.05 -24.05
CA LEU A 273 -0.19 5.77 -23.56
C LEU A 273 0.85 5.21 -24.53
N SER A 274 0.57 5.27 -25.83
CA SER A 274 1.48 4.82 -26.87
C SER A 274 2.77 5.64 -26.91
N ILE A 275 2.69 6.97 -26.87
CA ILE A 275 3.87 7.85 -26.89
C ILE A 275 4.85 7.52 -25.76
N ILE A 276 4.35 7.21 -24.56
CA ILE A 276 5.19 6.96 -23.40
C ILE A 276 5.72 5.53 -23.36
N ASN A 277 4.86 4.54 -23.63
CA ASN A 277 5.18 3.13 -23.42
C ASN A 277 5.80 2.45 -24.65
N LEU A 278 5.36 2.84 -25.85
CA LEU A 278 5.79 2.19 -27.10
C LEU A 278 7.30 2.26 -27.34
N PRO A 279 8.02 3.36 -27.02
CA PRO A 279 9.48 3.38 -27.19
C PRO A 279 10.19 2.26 -26.42
N PHE A 280 9.75 1.96 -25.20
CA PHE A 280 10.35 0.93 -24.35
C PHE A 280 9.91 -0.48 -24.76
N LEU A 281 8.65 -0.63 -25.17
CA LEU A 281 8.14 -1.88 -25.76
C LEU A 281 8.93 -2.24 -27.03
N LEU A 282 9.20 -1.28 -27.91
CA LEU A 282 9.97 -1.50 -29.14
C LEU A 282 11.46 -1.73 -28.86
N TRP A 283 12.02 -1.10 -27.82
CA TRP A 283 13.42 -1.27 -27.47
C TRP A 283 13.71 -2.70 -26.98
N ASN A 284 12.87 -3.26 -26.11
CA ASN A 284 12.97 -4.67 -25.71
C ASN A 284 11.59 -5.20 -25.26
N PRO A 285 10.84 -5.89 -26.14
CA PRO A 285 9.50 -6.36 -25.82
C PRO A 285 9.47 -7.33 -24.63
N THR A 286 10.38 -8.30 -24.60
CA THR A 286 10.42 -9.33 -23.54
C THR A 286 10.69 -8.72 -22.17
N ALA A 287 11.67 -7.81 -22.08
CA ALA A 287 11.98 -7.14 -20.82
C ALA A 287 10.86 -6.18 -20.39
N PHE A 288 10.26 -5.47 -21.34
CA PHE A 288 9.15 -4.56 -21.06
C PHE A 288 7.91 -5.29 -20.54
N MET A 289 7.61 -6.49 -21.02
CA MET A 289 6.45 -7.26 -20.54
C MET A 289 6.50 -7.59 -19.04
N ASN A 290 7.65 -7.45 -18.39
CA ASN A 290 7.75 -7.60 -16.93
C ASN A 290 6.90 -6.58 -16.15
N ILE A 291 6.48 -5.45 -16.76
CA ILE A 291 5.59 -4.50 -16.09
C ILE A 291 4.19 -5.07 -15.80
N PHE A 292 3.80 -6.16 -16.49
CA PHE A 292 2.53 -6.85 -16.25
C PHE A 292 2.64 -7.95 -15.19
N THR A 293 3.83 -8.15 -14.59
CA THR A 293 4.00 -9.19 -13.58
C THR A 293 3.21 -8.86 -12.31
N LEU A 294 2.57 -9.87 -11.76
CA LEU A 294 1.93 -9.80 -10.45
C LEU A 294 2.97 -10.10 -9.37
N ASP A 295 2.88 -9.40 -8.24
CA ASP A 295 3.74 -9.55 -7.06
C ASP A 295 3.69 -10.95 -6.39
N SER A 296 3.04 -11.93 -7.02
CA SER A 296 2.94 -13.36 -6.66
C SER A 296 4.26 -14.06 -6.32
N HIS A 297 5.41 -13.56 -6.77
CA HIS A 297 6.72 -14.11 -6.46
C HIS A 297 7.42 -13.41 -5.28
N THR A 298 6.85 -12.31 -4.80
CA THR A 298 7.37 -11.56 -3.66
C THR A 298 6.84 -12.15 -2.36
N ILE A 299 7.59 -11.97 -1.29
CA ILE A 299 7.10 -12.35 0.03
C ILE A 299 5.80 -11.60 0.33
N GLU A 300 4.82 -12.29 0.89
CA GLU A 300 3.60 -11.63 1.35
C GLU A 300 3.95 -10.61 2.43
N VAL A 301 3.37 -9.42 2.28
CA VAL A 301 3.42 -8.34 3.26
C VAL A 301 1.98 -7.97 3.52
N ALA A 302 1.52 -8.15 4.76
CA ALA A 302 0.12 -7.92 5.10
C ALA A 302 0.00 -7.15 6.42
N VAL A 303 -0.44 -5.90 6.31
CA VAL A 303 -1.16 -5.20 7.39
C VAL A 303 -2.66 -5.13 7.08
N THR A 304 -3.03 -5.31 5.81
CA THR A 304 -4.39 -5.23 5.26
C THR A 304 -4.60 -6.35 4.22
N GLY A 305 -5.83 -6.54 3.71
CA GLY A 305 -6.11 -7.50 2.64
C GLY A 305 -6.36 -8.94 3.11
N PHE A 306 -6.80 -9.80 2.20
CA PHE A 306 -7.06 -11.23 2.45
C PHE A 306 -5.76 -12.02 2.69
N THR A 307 -4.64 -11.56 2.14
CA THR A 307 -3.31 -12.17 2.30
C THR A 307 -2.87 -12.29 3.77
N ILE A 308 -3.45 -11.49 4.68
CA ILE A 308 -3.22 -11.64 6.13
C ILE A 308 -3.53 -13.06 6.63
N PHE A 309 -4.52 -13.74 6.06
CA PHE A 309 -4.90 -15.09 6.46
C PHE A 309 -3.87 -16.14 6.03
N ASN A 310 -3.22 -15.94 4.88
CA ASN A 310 -2.15 -16.81 4.41
C ASN A 310 -0.87 -16.56 5.22
N MET A 311 -0.51 -15.28 5.42
CA MET A 311 0.67 -14.87 6.19
C MET A 311 0.59 -15.31 7.66
N THR A 312 -0.59 -15.32 8.26
CA THR A 312 -0.80 -15.77 9.65
C THR A 312 -1.02 -17.27 9.79
N THR A 313 -0.98 -18.00 8.66
CA THR A 313 -1.30 -19.43 8.55
C THR A 313 -2.69 -19.81 9.08
N LEU A 314 -3.61 -18.84 9.22
CA LEU A 314 -4.99 -19.09 9.67
C LEU A 314 -5.85 -19.73 8.58
N PHE A 315 -5.61 -19.35 7.33
CA PHE A 315 -6.24 -19.96 6.17
C PHE A 315 -5.28 -19.87 4.99
N SER A 316 -4.44 -20.90 4.85
CA SER A 316 -3.41 -20.93 3.82
C SER A 316 -3.93 -21.43 2.48
N VAL A 317 -3.57 -20.74 1.41
CA VAL A 317 -4.05 -21.01 0.05
C VAL A 317 -2.91 -20.83 -0.95
N GLU A 318 -3.04 -21.49 -2.10
CA GLU A 318 -2.12 -21.36 -3.22
C GLU A 318 -2.12 -19.93 -3.82
N PRO A 319 -0.99 -19.40 -4.31
CA PRO A 319 -0.90 -18.06 -4.90
C PRO A 319 -1.89 -17.81 -6.04
N TRP A 320 -2.19 -18.82 -6.85
CA TRP A 320 -3.12 -18.70 -7.97
C TRP A 320 -4.55 -18.34 -7.54
N PHE A 321 -4.94 -18.65 -6.29
CA PHE A 321 -6.25 -18.29 -5.74
C PHE A 321 -6.44 -16.77 -5.69
N PHE A 322 -5.38 -16.02 -5.36
CA PHE A 322 -5.42 -14.56 -5.31
C PHE A 322 -5.62 -13.98 -6.71
N THR A 323 -4.88 -14.47 -7.71
CA THR A 323 -5.06 -14.05 -9.10
C THR A 323 -6.46 -14.33 -9.61
N PHE A 324 -6.99 -15.54 -9.34
CA PHE A 324 -8.36 -15.89 -9.70
C PHE A 324 -9.40 -14.97 -9.04
N THR A 325 -9.28 -14.78 -7.72
CA THR A 325 -10.24 -14.01 -6.94
C THR A 325 -10.21 -12.53 -7.30
N LEU A 326 -9.02 -11.97 -7.56
CA LEU A 326 -8.83 -10.61 -8.07
C LEU A 326 -9.55 -10.43 -9.41
N ALA A 327 -9.38 -11.37 -10.35
CA ALA A 327 -10.03 -11.32 -11.66
C ALA A 327 -11.57 -11.42 -11.54
N VAL A 328 -12.08 -12.39 -10.79
CA VAL A 328 -13.52 -12.59 -10.59
C VAL A 328 -14.16 -11.38 -9.88
N THR A 329 -13.50 -10.86 -8.84
CA THR A 329 -13.95 -9.66 -8.12
C THR A 329 -14.00 -8.45 -9.05
N SER A 330 -12.98 -8.26 -9.90
CA SER A 330 -12.96 -7.18 -10.89
C SER A 330 -14.14 -7.27 -11.85
N VAL A 331 -14.43 -8.45 -12.40
CA VAL A 331 -15.55 -8.67 -13.33
C VAL A 331 -16.90 -8.42 -12.65
N VAL A 332 -17.11 -8.98 -11.46
CA VAL A 332 -18.37 -8.82 -10.71
C VAL A 332 -18.61 -7.36 -10.33
N LEU A 333 -17.59 -6.67 -9.83
CA LEU A 333 -17.70 -5.26 -9.47
C LEU A 333 -17.91 -4.37 -10.69
N MET A 334 -17.25 -4.65 -11.81
CA MET A 334 -17.47 -3.93 -13.07
C MET A 334 -18.90 -4.14 -13.59
N TYR A 335 -19.43 -5.36 -13.54
CA TYR A 335 -20.82 -5.65 -13.90
C TYR A 335 -21.80 -4.88 -13.00
N ILE A 336 -21.61 -4.90 -11.67
CA ILE A 336 -22.43 -4.15 -10.71
C ILE A 336 -22.38 -2.65 -11.04
N TYR A 337 -21.20 -2.11 -11.31
CA TYR A 337 -21.02 -0.69 -11.63
C TYR A 337 -21.72 -0.28 -12.93
N ILE A 338 -21.60 -1.08 -14.00
CA ILE A 338 -22.29 -0.82 -15.27
C ILE A 338 -23.80 -0.89 -15.08
N ARG A 339 -24.28 -1.93 -14.39
CA ARG A 339 -25.71 -2.21 -14.19
C ARG A 339 -26.40 -1.14 -13.35
N PHE A 340 -25.73 -0.64 -12.32
CA PHE A 340 -26.26 0.36 -11.40
C PHE A 340 -25.60 1.73 -11.53
N PHE A 341 -25.04 2.01 -12.71
CA PHE A 341 -24.22 3.20 -12.96
C PHE A 341 -24.88 4.50 -12.48
N ASP A 342 -26.15 4.73 -12.80
CA ASP A 342 -26.81 5.99 -12.43
C ASP A 342 -26.93 6.18 -10.91
N LYS A 343 -26.86 5.10 -10.12
CA LYS A 343 -26.87 5.11 -8.65
C LYS A 343 -25.46 5.08 -8.04
N LEU A 344 -24.51 4.43 -8.70
CA LEU A 344 -23.18 4.13 -8.17
C LEU A 344 -22.06 4.96 -8.79
N LYS A 345 -22.33 5.82 -9.79
CA LYS A 345 -21.29 6.58 -10.52
C LYS A 345 -20.28 7.31 -9.63
N GLU A 346 -20.71 7.81 -8.46
CA GLU A 346 -19.86 8.54 -7.51
C GLU A 346 -19.11 7.61 -6.51
N THR A 347 -19.29 6.29 -6.59
CA THR A 347 -18.64 5.31 -5.70
C THR A 347 -17.44 4.63 -6.37
N LEU A 348 -16.98 5.12 -7.52
CA LEU A 348 -15.96 4.47 -8.35
C LEU A 348 -14.64 4.18 -7.59
N TRP A 349 -14.32 5.01 -6.60
CA TRP A 349 -13.11 4.92 -5.77
C TRP A 349 -13.04 3.70 -4.86
N ILE A 350 -14.19 3.08 -4.55
CA ILE A 350 -14.25 1.92 -3.66
C ILE A 350 -13.83 0.63 -4.40
N TYR A 351 -14.07 0.55 -5.71
CA TYR A 351 -13.84 -0.69 -6.46
C TYR A 351 -12.37 -1.14 -6.47
N PRO A 352 -11.38 -0.26 -6.70
CA PRO A 352 -9.98 -0.66 -6.59
C PRO A 352 -9.62 -1.23 -5.23
N MET A 353 -10.13 -0.65 -4.13
CA MET A 353 -9.88 -1.15 -2.77
C MET A 353 -10.40 -2.58 -2.59
N LEU A 354 -11.61 -2.86 -3.10
CA LEU A 354 -12.20 -4.19 -3.01
C LEU A 354 -11.47 -5.22 -3.88
N ILE A 355 -10.94 -4.79 -5.03
CA ILE A 355 -10.16 -5.65 -5.93
C ILE A 355 -8.79 -5.97 -5.31
N LEU A 356 -8.08 -4.93 -4.84
CA LEU A 356 -6.76 -5.03 -4.21
C LEU A 356 -6.80 -5.79 -2.88
N TRP A 357 -7.97 -5.90 -2.24
CA TRP A 357 -8.13 -6.77 -1.07
C TRP A 357 -7.73 -8.22 -1.35
N PHE A 358 -7.85 -8.68 -2.60
CA PHE A 358 -7.50 -10.03 -3.04
C PHE A 358 -6.16 -10.12 -3.77
N GLU A 359 -5.31 -9.12 -3.64
CA GLU A 359 -3.93 -9.20 -4.14
C GLU A 359 -3.06 -10.08 -3.23
N TRP A 360 -2.10 -10.81 -3.82
CA TRP A 360 -1.15 -11.65 -3.07
C TRP A 360 -0.32 -10.84 -2.08
N ARG A 361 0.12 -9.65 -2.51
CA ARG A 361 0.87 -8.69 -1.70
C ARG A 361 0.08 -7.40 -1.62
N THR A 362 -0.15 -6.91 -0.41
CA THR A 362 -0.93 -5.69 -0.20
C THR A 362 -0.16 -4.72 0.66
N LEU A 363 0.26 -3.60 0.08
CA LEU A 363 0.88 -2.51 0.82
C LEU A 363 -0.20 -1.54 1.32
N THR A 364 0.02 -0.93 2.49
CA THR A 364 -0.89 0.08 3.04
C THR A 364 -1.13 1.22 2.04
N SER A 365 -0.08 1.64 1.31
CA SER A 365 -0.15 2.67 0.27
C SER A 365 -1.17 2.36 -0.85
N TYR A 366 -1.48 1.08 -1.09
CA TYR A 366 -2.45 0.68 -2.11
C TYR A 366 -3.88 1.08 -1.72
N PHE A 367 -4.15 1.34 -0.44
CA PHE A 367 -5.49 1.68 0.05
C PHE A 367 -5.66 3.16 0.38
N LEU A 368 -4.58 3.88 0.71
CA LEU A 368 -4.66 5.22 1.30
C LEU A 368 -5.05 6.32 0.31
N MET A 369 -4.74 6.17 -0.97
CA MET A 369 -5.02 7.20 -1.98
C MET A 369 -6.51 7.25 -2.37
N TRP A 370 -7.24 6.15 -2.27
CA TRP A 370 -8.63 6.10 -2.72
C TRP A 370 -9.59 6.93 -1.84
N PRO A 371 -9.48 6.93 -0.50
CA PRO A 371 -10.23 7.86 0.34
C PRO A 371 -9.99 9.33 0.02
N GLU A 372 -8.74 9.72 -0.29
CA GLU A 372 -8.43 11.10 -0.72
C GLU A 372 -9.15 11.45 -2.02
N LEU A 373 -9.09 10.56 -3.02
CA LEU A 373 -9.79 10.74 -4.29
C LEU A 373 -11.32 10.75 -4.13
N ALA A 374 -11.87 10.01 -3.17
CA ALA A 374 -13.30 9.93 -2.91
C ALA A 374 -13.94 11.28 -2.55
N PHE A 375 -13.16 12.23 -1.99
CA PHE A 375 -13.66 13.59 -1.74
C PHE A 375 -14.11 14.30 -3.01
N LEU A 376 -13.50 14.03 -4.17
CA LEU A 376 -13.93 14.60 -5.45
C LEU A 376 -15.38 14.20 -5.80
N SER A 377 -15.77 12.98 -5.46
CA SER A 377 -17.15 12.50 -5.63
C SER A 377 -18.09 13.04 -4.56
N ILE A 378 -17.63 13.16 -3.30
CA ILE A 378 -18.43 13.76 -2.22
C ILE A 378 -18.90 15.17 -2.59
N PHE A 379 -18.01 16.00 -3.15
CA PHE A 379 -18.38 17.35 -3.57
C PHE A 379 -19.38 17.37 -4.75
N ASN A 380 -19.28 16.42 -5.68
CA ASN A 380 -20.26 16.29 -6.77
C ASN A 380 -21.65 15.85 -6.27
N ILE A 381 -21.72 15.10 -5.16
CA ILE A 381 -22.98 14.73 -4.51
C ILE A 381 -23.58 15.92 -3.74
N SER A 382 -22.77 16.63 -2.94
CA SER A 382 -23.23 17.73 -2.08
C SER A 382 -23.71 18.96 -2.86
N SER A 383 -23.19 19.19 -4.07
CA SER A 383 -23.66 20.29 -4.92
C SER A 383 -25.04 20.07 -5.56
N ASN A 384 -25.55 18.84 -5.57
CA ASN A 384 -26.83 18.45 -6.17
C ASN A 384 -27.98 18.31 -5.15
N ILE A 385 -27.94 19.03 -4.01
CA ILE A 385 -28.94 18.92 -2.93
C ILE A 385 -30.30 19.51 -3.34
N LYS A 386 -31.04 18.73 -4.13
CA LYS A 386 -32.28 18.11 -3.66
C LYS A 386 -32.00 16.62 -3.59
N MET A 387 -31.27 16.18 -2.56
CA MET A 387 -31.26 14.77 -2.17
C MET A 387 -32.65 14.45 -1.62
N ASN A 388 -33.58 14.29 -2.55
CA ASN A 388 -34.82 13.60 -2.29
C ASN A 388 -34.36 12.22 -1.81
N ARG A 389 -34.59 11.89 -0.53
CA ARG A 389 -34.37 10.55 0.03
C ARG A 389 -35.32 9.60 -0.71
N ARG A 390 -35.03 9.32 -1.98
CA ARG A 390 -35.66 8.24 -2.70
C ARG A 390 -35.08 7.01 -2.06
N GLU A 391 -35.88 6.36 -1.23
CA GLU A 391 -35.62 4.97 -0.84
C GLU A 391 -35.20 4.22 -2.10
N ILE A 392 -34.09 3.50 -2.03
CA ILE A 392 -33.61 2.71 -3.14
C ILE A 392 -34.55 1.52 -3.27
N HIS A 393 -35.71 1.73 -3.89
CA HIS A 393 -36.62 0.65 -4.24
C HIS A 393 -36.01 -0.10 -5.42
N PHE A 394 -35.36 -1.21 -5.10
CA PHE A 394 -35.05 -2.23 -6.10
C PHE A 394 -36.32 -3.02 -6.37
N ASN A 395 -36.71 -3.10 -7.66
CA ASN A 395 -37.70 -4.07 -8.08
C ASN A 395 -37.24 -5.49 -7.69
N LYS A 396 -38.17 -6.39 -7.41
CA LYS A 396 -37.91 -7.78 -7.03
C LYS A 396 -36.95 -8.48 -8.00
N SER A 397 -37.09 -8.24 -9.30
CA SER A 397 -36.19 -8.78 -10.33
C SER A 397 -34.73 -8.36 -10.13
N ILE A 398 -34.50 -7.07 -9.86
CA ILE A 398 -33.16 -6.52 -9.63
C ILE A 398 -32.57 -7.06 -8.32
N LYS A 399 -33.38 -7.19 -7.26
CA LYS A 399 -32.92 -7.79 -6.00
C LYS A 399 -32.45 -9.23 -6.22
N ILE A 400 -33.23 -10.01 -6.97
CA ILE A 400 -32.89 -11.41 -7.29
C ILE A 400 -31.63 -11.46 -8.16
N GLU A 401 -31.47 -10.58 -9.14
CA GLU A 401 -30.27 -10.47 -9.98
C GLU A 401 -29.02 -10.20 -9.13
N VAL A 402 -29.06 -9.19 -8.26
CA VAL A 402 -27.94 -8.84 -7.37
C VAL A 402 -27.62 -9.97 -6.40
N LEU A 403 -28.63 -10.56 -5.75
CA LEU A 403 -28.45 -11.68 -4.84
C LEU A 403 -27.91 -12.92 -5.56
N GLY A 404 -28.34 -13.16 -6.79
CA GLY A 404 -27.84 -14.24 -7.63
C GLY A 404 -26.37 -14.05 -7.99
N VAL A 405 -25.98 -12.85 -8.42
CA VAL A 405 -24.58 -12.52 -8.76
C VAL A 405 -23.68 -12.59 -7.53
N LEU A 406 -24.10 -12.00 -6.39
CA LEU A 406 -23.35 -12.09 -5.14
C LEU A 406 -23.30 -13.53 -4.62
N GLY A 407 -24.40 -14.28 -4.74
CA GLY A 407 -24.46 -15.69 -4.36
C GLY A 407 -23.48 -16.54 -5.16
N ILE A 408 -23.48 -16.42 -6.49
CA ILE A 408 -22.53 -17.09 -7.38
C ILE A 408 -21.10 -16.68 -7.03
N PHE A 409 -20.85 -15.38 -6.81
CA PHE A 409 -19.55 -14.86 -6.42
C PHE A 409 -19.02 -15.50 -5.13
N PHE A 410 -19.80 -15.46 -4.04
CA PHE A 410 -19.39 -16.02 -2.75
C PHE A 410 -19.24 -17.54 -2.82
N ILE A 411 -20.16 -18.26 -3.47
CA ILE A 411 -20.05 -19.71 -3.65
C ILE A 411 -18.79 -20.06 -4.45
N SER A 412 -18.50 -19.33 -5.52
CA SER A 412 -17.32 -19.57 -6.36
C SER A 412 -16.03 -19.35 -5.59
N ILE A 413 -15.90 -18.23 -4.88
CA ILE A 413 -14.70 -17.94 -4.08
C ILE A 413 -14.54 -18.94 -2.94
N SER A 414 -15.62 -19.29 -2.23
CA SER A 414 -15.55 -20.28 -1.15
C SER A 414 -15.17 -21.67 -1.67
N ALA A 415 -15.75 -22.12 -2.78
CA ALA A 415 -15.43 -23.43 -3.37
C ALA A 415 -13.97 -23.47 -3.87
N VAL A 416 -13.55 -22.44 -4.62
CA VAL A 416 -12.17 -22.36 -5.14
C VAL A 416 -11.16 -22.16 -4.00
N GLY A 417 -11.52 -21.40 -2.98
CA GLY A 417 -10.71 -21.22 -1.76
C GLY A 417 -10.53 -22.53 -1.00
N LEU A 418 -11.58 -23.34 -0.86
CA LEU A 418 -11.49 -24.66 -0.25
C LEU A 418 -10.59 -25.60 -1.06
N VAL A 419 -10.75 -25.64 -2.38
CA VAL A 419 -9.89 -26.44 -3.28
C VAL A 419 -8.42 -25.99 -3.14
N SER A 420 -8.18 -24.69 -3.18
CA SER A 420 -6.85 -24.11 -3.02
C SER A 420 -6.23 -24.44 -1.65
N HIS A 421 -7.02 -24.37 -0.58
CA HIS A 421 -6.58 -24.71 0.77
C HIS A 421 -6.22 -26.20 0.90
N ILE A 422 -7.09 -27.09 0.41
CA ILE A 422 -6.83 -28.54 0.41
C ILE A 422 -5.55 -28.84 -0.38
N GLN A 423 -5.39 -28.21 -1.54
CA GLN A 423 -4.18 -28.34 -2.35
C GLN A 423 -2.95 -27.89 -1.56
N TYR A 424 -3.00 -26.68 -0.97
CA TYR A 424 -1.91 -26.12 -0.18
C TYR A 424 -1.48 -27.05 0.96
N VAL A 425 -2.43 -27.47 1.80
CA VAL A 425 -2.14 -28.35 2.94
C VAL A 425 -1.60 -29.70 2.47
N SER A 426 -2.17 -30.27 1.41
CA SER A 426 -1.72 -31.55 0.87
C SER A 426 -0.34 -31.50 0.23
N GLN A 427 0.08 -30.34 -0.28
CA GLN A 427 1.36 -30.14 -0.96
C GLN A 427 2.44 -29.55 -0.06
N ASN A 428 2.08 -28.95 1.09
CA ASN A 428 3.01 -28.33 2.00
C ASN A 428 4.12 -29.32 2.44
N PRO A 429 5.39 -29.05 2.07
CA PRO A 429 6.47 -29.97 2.29
C PRO A 429 7.19 -29.79 3.64
N ILE A 430 6.90 -28.72 4.37
CA ILE A 430 7.68 -28.32 5.55
C ILE A 430 6.83 -28.22 6.81
N GLU A 431 7.39 -28.67 7.92
CA GLU A 431 6.85 -28.51 9.26
C GLU A 431 7.97 -28.07 10.22
N VAL A 432 7.74 -27.01 11.00
CA VAL A 432 8.69 -26.59 12.05
C VAL A 432 8.39 -27.37 13.33
N ILE A 433 9.30 -28.26 13.73
CA ILE A 433 9.15 -29.08 14.93
C ILE A 433 9.48 -28.26 16.18
N LYS A 434 10.61 -27.56 16.16
CA LYS A 434 11.19 -26.90 17.34
C LYS A 434 12.12 -25.76 16.96
N ILE A 435 12.16 -24.74 17.82
CA ILE A 435 13.12 -23.64 17.75
C ILE A 435 13.98 -23.63 19.01
N GLU A 436 15.30 -23.63 18.85
CA GLU A 436 16.26 -23.55 19.94
C GLU A 436 16.92 -22.18 19.94
N VAL A 437 16.81 -21.48 21.07
CA VAL A 437 17.51 -20.23 21.33
C VAL A 437 18.83 -20.58 22.04
N PRO A 438 20.01 -20.13 21.54
CA PRO A 438 21.29 -20.42 22.19
C PRO A 438 21.34 -19.96 23.65
N SER A 439 21.83 -20.83 24.55
CA SER A 439 21.74 -20.73 26.02
C SER A 439 22.66 -19.69 26.70
N HIS A 440 23.31 -18.81 25.95
CA HIS A 440 24.24 -17.80 26.51
C HIS A 440 23.65 -16.39 26.70
N ILE A 441 22.32 -16.26 26.72
CA ILE A 441 21.67 -14.96 26.91
C ILE A 441 21.33 -14.77 28.39
N THR A 442 22.38 -14.56 29.19
CA THR A 442 22.29 -14.19 30.60
C THR A 442 22.52 -12.68 30.71
N ASN A 443 21.42 -11.92 30.76
CA ASN A 443 21.21 -10.61 31.42
C ASN A 443 20.29 -9.69 30.60
N ALA A 444 19.21 -9.24 31.26
CA ALA A 444 18.30 -8.09 31.11
C ALA A 444 17.95 -7.46 29.74
N THR A 445 18.70 -7.65 28.67
CA THR A 445 18.36 -7.23 27.30
C THR A 445 18.71 -8.36 26.36
N VAL A 446 17.74 -9.26 26.15
CA VAL A 446 17.84 -10.39 25.23
C VAL A 446 17.96 -9.84 23.81
N HIS A 447 19.17 -9.76 23.27
CA HIS A 447 19.43 -9.49 21.86
C HIS A 447 19.71 -10.81 21.15
N ILE A 448 18.66 -11.49 20.67
CA ILE A 448 18.85 -12.74 19.91
C ILE A 448 19.17 -12.37 18.46
N ASN A 449 20.34 -12.81 18.00
CA ASN A 449 20.79 -12.66 16.63
C ASN A 449 21.00 -14.01 15.91
N LYS A 450 20.70 -15.13 16.59
CA LYS A 450 20.90 -16.50 16.10
C LYS A 450 19.88 -17.46 16.70
N LEU A 451 19.36 -18.36 15.88
CA LEU A 451 18.38 -19.39 16.24
C LEU A 451 18.74 -20.72 15.54
N PHE A 452 18.41 -21.85 16.16
CA PHE A 452 18.40 -23.14 15.48
C PHE A 452 16.96 -23.61 15.29
N ILE A 453 16.63 -24.01 14.07
CA ILE A 453 15.28 -24.39 13.65
C ILE A 453 15.34 -25.85 13.21
N LEU A 454 14.57 -26.72 13.86
CA LEU A 454 14.37 -28.10 13.40
C LEU A 454 13.16 -28.13 12.47
N VAL A 455 13.41 -28.44 11.21
CA VAL A 455 12.41 -28.49 10.15
C VAL A 455 12.30 -29.92 9.64
N LYS A 456 11.08 -30.45 9.60
CA LYS A 456 10.77 -31.75 9.02
C LYS A 456 10.34 -31.58 7.57
N ASN A 457 10.92 -32.40 6.71
CA ASN A 457 10.39 -32.64 5.38
C ASN A 457 9.31 -33.74 5.47
N THR A 458 8.11 -33.44 5.01
CA THR A 458 6.96 -34.38 5.04
C THR A 458 6.72 -35.08 3.70
N LYS A 459 7.60 -34.86 2.71
CA LYS A 459 7.51 -35.41 1.35
C LYS A 459 8.63 -36.39 1.08
N ASN A 460 8.38 -37.20 0.05
CA ASN A 460 9.30 -38.18 -0.50
C ASN A 460 10.35 -37.58 -1.45
N GLU A 461 10.41 -36.26 -1.58
CA GLU A 461 11.37 -35.53 -2.39
C GLU A 461 12.21 -34.59 -1.54
N THR A 462 13.39 -34.21 -2.02
CA THR A 462 14.25 -33.25 -1.32
C THR A 462 13.60 -31.87 -1.32
N VAL A 463 13.57 -31.22 -0.15
CA VAL A 463 12.94 -29.92 0.04
C VAL A 463 13.99 -28.88 0.36
N ASN A 464 13.85 -27.71 -0.27
CA ASN A 464 14.72 -26.58 -0.02
C ASN A 464 13.98 -25.51 0.78
N VAL A 465 14.54 -25.14 1.92
CA VAL A 465 14.17 -23.91 2.61
C VAL A 465 14.71 -22.73 1.82
N THR A 466 13.81 -21.85 1.39
CA THR A 466 14.12 -20.69 0.54
C THR A 466 14.27 -19.41 1.34
N LEU A 467 13.56 -19.27 2.47
CA LEU A 467 13.58 -18.05 3.29
C LEU A 467 13.35 -18.41 4.76
N VAL A 468 14.02 -17.69 5.66
CA VAL A 468 13.67 -17.63 7.07
C VAL A 468 13.31 -16.20 7.44
N ARG A 469 12.09 -16.03 7.96
CA ARG A 469 11.58 -14.74 8.44
C ARG A 469 11.37 -14.83 9.95
N VAL A 470 11.81 -13.79 10.65
CA VAL A 470 11.58 -13.58 12.08
C VAL A 470 10.74 -12.33 12.24
N SER A 471 9.67 -12.41 13.02
CA SER A 471 8.79 -11.28 13.30
C SER A 471 8.66 -11.08 14.80
N ILE A 472 8.80 -9.84 15.25
CA ILE A 472 8.58 -9.44 16.65
C ILE A 472 7.37 -8.50 16.72
N PRO A 473 6.73 -8.33 17.90
CA PRO A 473 5.70 -7.31 18.08
C PRO A 473 6.17 -5.94 17.57
N ASN A 474 5.46 -5.37 16.59
CA ASN A 474 5.75 -4.09 15.92
C ASN A 474 6.93 -4.07 14.92
N SER A 475 7.59 -5.20 14.64
CA SER A 475 8.50 -5.33 13.49
C SER A 475 8.21 -6.63 12.77
N LEU A 476 7.36 -6.49 11.75
CA LEU A 476 6.96 -7.56 10.86
C LEU A 476 8.00 -7.59 9.72
N ASN A 477 8.52 -8.77 9.39
CA ASN A 477 9.38 -9.03 8.20
C ASN A 477 10.90 -8.87 8.38
N MET A 478 11.50 -9.33 9.48
CA MET A 478 12.96 -9.45 9.54
C MET A 478 13.40 -10.71 8.79
N VAL A 479 13.96 -10.56 7.59
CA VAL A 479 14.56 -11.69 6.85
C VAL A 479 15.95 -11.98 7.41
N TRP A 480 16.20 -13.23 7.79
CA TRP A 480 17.47 -13.68 8.36
C TRP A 480 18.23 -14.57 7.37
N ASN A 481 19.55 -14.51 7.44
CA ASN A 481 20.41 -15.47 6.75
C ASN A 481 20.29 -16.84 7.43
N PHE A 482 20.62 -17.92 6.71
CA PHE A 482 20.58 -19.26 7.28
C PHE A 482 21.63 -20.19 6.67
N SER A 483 21.95 -21.27 7.39
CA SER A 483 22.82 -22.36 6.89
C SER A 483 22.15 -23.17 5.77
N ASN A 484 22.76 -24.26 5.30
CA ASN A 484 22.18 -25.12 4.26
C ASN A 484 20.69 -25.46 4.55
N GLY A 485 19.81 -25.08 3.62
CA GLY A 485 18.36 -25.27 3.71
C GLY A 485 17.84 -26.55 3.05
N THR A 486 18.72 -27.40 2.52
CA THR A 486 18.35 -28.64 1.84
C THR A 486 18.02 -29.72 2.87
N ILE A 487 16.81 -30.28 2.83
CA ILE A 487 16.33 -31.33 3.74
C ILE A 487 15.96 -32.57 2.91
N PRO A 488 16.63 -33.72 3.12
CA PRO A 488 16.30 -34.97 2.41
C PRO A 488 14.84 -35.41 2.64
N PRO A 489 14.31 -36.31 1.78
CA PRO A 489 13.00 -36.92 1.95
C PRO A 489 12.79 -37.47 3.37
N ASP A 490 11.61 -37.21 3.95
CA ASP A 490 11.17 -37.72 5.26
C ASP A 490 12.14 -37.47 6.43
N ALA A 491 13.06 -36.50 6.29
CA ALA A 491 14.12 -36.22 7.25
C ALA A 491 13.83 -34.95 8.06
N VAL A 492 14.56 -34.81 9.19
CA VAL A 492 14.59 -33.57 9.97
C VAL A 492 15.93 -32.87 9.75
N GLY A 493 15.87 -31.67 9.19
CA GLY A 493 17.03 -30.79 9.02
C GLY A 493 17.16 -29.81 10.18
N LYS A 494 18.39 -29.53 10.61
CA LYS A 494 18.69 -28.46 11.57
C LYS A 494 19.25 -27.25 10.83
N ILE A 495 18.50 -26.16 10.82
CA ILE A 495 18.86 -24.90 10.15
C ILE A 495 19.33 -23.91 11.20
N CYS A 496 20.49 -23.31 10.99
CA CYS A 496 20.99 -22.20 11.80
C CYS A 496 20.62 -20.88 11.11
N ALA A 497 19.61 -20.18 11.64
CA ALA A 497 19.23 -18.86 11.17
C ALA A 497 19.93 -17.76 11.98
N TYR A 498 20.40 -16.70 11.32
CA TYR A 498 21.17 -15.64 11.96
C TYR A 498 21.08 -14.30 11.22
N THR A 499 21.41 -13.23 11.94
CA THR A 499 21.58 -11.90 11.36
C THR A 499 22.81 -11.22 11.97
N SER A 500 23.56 -10.50 11.13
CA SER A 500 24.63 -9.60 11.57
C SER A 500 24.17 -8.15 11.70
N ASN A 501 22.93 -7.84 11.30
CA ASN A 501 22.37 -6.51 11.36
C ASN A 501 21.73 -6.28 12.75
N PRO A 502 22.26 -5.36 13.58
CA PRO A 502 21.72 -5.09 14.91
C PRO A 502 20.26 -4.63 14.91
N LYS A 503 19.80 -4.01 13.81
CA LYS A 503 18.39 -3.59 13.65
C LYS A 503 17.42 -4.76 13.54
N LEU A 504 17.93 -5.95 13.21
CA LEU A 504 17.15 -7.19 13.05
C LEU A 504 17.30 -8.12 14.25
N TYR A 505 17.89 -7.67 15.36
CA TYR A 505 17.99 -8.48 16.58
C TYR A 505 16.60 -8.57 17.22
N ILE A 506 16.23 -9.76 17.70
CA ILE A 506 15.03 -9.92 18.51
C ILE A 506 15.31 -9.28 19.87
N ASN A 507 14.49 -8.30 20.25
CA ASN A 507 14.51 -7.61 21.53
C ASN A 507 13.16 -7.71 22.27
N ALA A 508 12.37 -8.74 21.96
CA ALA A 508 11.03 -8.95 22.48
C ALA A 508 10.90 -10.28 23.23
N SER A 509 9.99 -10.34 24.20
CA SER A 509 9.68 -11.56 24.97
C SER A 509 8.90 -12.60 24.16
N SER A 510 8.34 -12.24 23.02
CA SER A 510 7.74 -13.19 22.09
C SER A 510 8.07 -12.80 20.66
N PHE A 511 8.24 -13.81 19.82
CA PHE A 511 8.52 -13.65 18.39
C PHE A 511 7.98 -14.85 17.62
N THR A 512 7.74 -14.66 16.33
CA THR A 512 7.31 -15.70 15.40
C THR A 512 8.42 -15.95 14.40
N VAL A 513 8.72 -17.21 14.14
CA VAL A 513 9.64 -17.63 13.07
C VAL A 513 8.84 -18.34 12.01
N GLN A 514 9.05 -17.92 10.76
CA GLN A 514 8.44 -18.48 9.59
C GLN A 514 9.53 -19.04 8.69
N VAL A 515 9.38 -20.30 8.30
CA VAL A 515 10.25 -20.98 7.36
C VAL A 515 9.47 -21.15 6.06
N TYR A 516 10.11 -20.82 4.94
CA TYR A 516 9.50 -20.93 3.62
C TYR A 516 10.16 -22.04 2.81
N SER A 517 9.33 -22.74 2.03
CA SER A 517 9.79 -23.56 0.91
C SER A 517 8.91 -23.21 -0.28
N ASN A 518 9.45 -22.41 -1.21
CA ASN A 518 8.62 -21.66 -2.15
C ASN A 518 7.52 -20.91 -1.36
N TYR A 519 6.27 -20.91 -1.84
CA TYR A 519 5.16 -20.19 -1.20
C TYR A 519 4.55 -20.92 0.01
N PHE A 520 5.06 -22.11 0.37
CA PHE A 520 4.65 -22.79 1.59
C PHE A 520 5.30 -22.16 2.81
N ILE A 521 4.51 -21.95 3.85
CA ILE A 521 4.91 -21.25 5.07
C ILE A 521 4.65 -22.17 6.26
N ALA A 522 5.70 -22.47 7.02
CA ALA A 522 5.57 -23.09 8.33
C ALA A 522 5.89 -22.05 9.41
N SER A 523 4.94 -21.82 10.32
CA SER A 523 5.01 -20.75 11.32
C SER A 523 5.09 -21.32 12.73
N TYR A 524 5.95 -20.73 13.55
CA TYR A 524 6.21 -21.20 14.91
C TYR A 524 6.41 -20.02 15.85
N LYS A 525 5.57 -19.95 16.88
CA LYS A 525 5.61 -18.88 17.87
C LYS A 525 6.45 -19.29 19.07
N VAL A 526 7.34 -18.40 19.47
CA VAL A 526 8.22 -18.55 20.64
C VAL A 526 7.85 -17.49 21.66
N THR A 527 7.68 -17.91 22.92
CA THR A 527 7.50 -17.01 24.05
C THR A 527 8.53 -17.32 25.13
N LEU A 528 9.28 -16.30 25.51
CA LEU A 528 10.32 -16.33 26.54
C LEU A 528 9.68 -15.88 27.86
N TYR A 529 9.64 -16.76 28.84
CA TYR A 529 9.20 -16.47 30.20
C TYR A 529 10.41 -16.27 31.09
N ASN A 530 10.35 -15.25 31.95
CA ASN A 530 11.39 -14.93 32.92
C ASN A 530 10.81 -15.03 34.33
N GLU A 531 10.38 -16.23 34.70
CA GLU A 531 9.93 -16.51 36.07
C GLU A 531 11.10 -17.17 36.81
N THR A 532 11.78 -16.40 37.67
CA THR A 532 12.78 -16.87 38.64
C THR A 532 14.05 -17.54 38.07
N ASN A 533 14.99 -16.72 37.55
CA ASN A 533 16.38 -17.10 37.20
C ASN A 533 16.55 -18.31 36.26
N SER A 534 15.49 -18.76 35.61
CA SER A 534 15.51 -19.78 34.57
C SER A 534 14.61 -19.32 33.43
N THR A 535 15.20 -19.10 32.25
CA THR A 535 14.45 -18.71 31.05
C THR A 535 13.68 -19.92 30.57
N TYR A 536 12.37 -19.97 30.81
CA TYR A 536 11.50 -21.00 30.24
C TYR A 536 11.01 -20.55 28.87
N ILE A 537 11.07 -21.45 27.89
CA ILE A 537 10.61 -21.17 26.54
C ILE A 537 9.33 -21.98 26.29
N LYS A 538 8.22 -21.29 26.05
CA LYS A 538 6.99 -21.91 25.55
C LYS A 538 6.98 -21.86 24.03
N TYR A 539 6.55 -22.95 23.45
CA TYR A 539 6.50 -23.15 22.02
C TYR A 539 5.06 -23.45 21.60
N GLU A 540 4.56 -22.71 20.64
CA GLU A 540 3.23 -22.92 20.05
C GLU A 540 3.40 -23.06 18.52
N ASN A 541 3.14 -24.27 18.01
CA ASN A 541 3.09 -24.52 16.58
C ASN A 541 1.76 -23.94 16.05
N THR A 542 1.83 -22.92 15.19
CA THR A 542 0.64 -22.27 14.62
C THR A 542 0.21 -22.90 13.29
N THR A 543 0.91 -23.92 12.81
CA THR A 543 0.68 -24.56 11.50
C THR A 543 -0.39 -25.67 11.53
N THR A 544 -0.95 -25.99 12.71
CA THR A 544 -1.87 -27.15 12.92
C THR A 544 -3.30 -26.75 13.30
N THR A 545 -3.62 -25.45 13.27
CA THR A 545 -4.98 -24.90 13.41
C THR A 545 -5.46 -24.42 12.06
#